data_AF-A0A945UBN0-F1
#
_entry.id   AF-A0A945UBN0-F1
#
_cell.length_a   1.000
_cell.length_b   1.000
_cell.length_c   1.000
_cell.angle_alpha   90.00
_cell.angle_beta   90.00
_cell.angle_gamma   90.00
#
_symmetry.space_group_name_H-M   'P 1'
#
loop_
_entity.id
_entity.type
_entity.pdbx_description
1 polymer ?
#
loop_
_entity_poly.entity_id
_entity_poly.type
_entity_poly.pdbx_seq_one_letter_code
_entity_poly.pdbx_strand_id
1 'polypeptide(L)' 'MKMIRFLVIIGVLGSLSACMSYYQVTDTVNGTRYYTKSVKEFKSGAVAFTDAATGSRVMLQKHTVTKLDRNEYADSVR' A
#
# COMPACT_ATOMS: atom_id res chain seq x y z
N MET A 1 44.70 21.37 2.87
CA MET A 1 44.24 20.23 3.70
C MET A 1 42.75 20.07 3.48
N LYS A 2 42.38 19.06 2.71
CA LYS A 2 41.13 18.97 1.95
C LYS A 2 40.27 17.89 2.62
N MET A 3 39.74 18.18 3.81
CA MET A 3 39.12 17.15 4.65
C MET A 3 38.01 17.71 5.57
N ILE A 4 37.19 18.64 5.09
CA ILE A 4 36.03 19.18 5.85
C ILE A 4 34.77 19.15 4.98
N ARG A 5 34.57 18.09 4.20
CA ARG A 5 33.38 17.95 3.31
C ARG A 5 32.66 16.62 3.47
N PHE A 6 32.80 15.94 4.60
CA PHE A 6 32.29 14.58 4.81
C PHE A 6 31.58 14.39 6.15
N LEU A 7 30.91 15.42 6.68
CA LEU A 7 30.22 15.32 7.99
C LEU A 7 28.71 15.67 7.92
N VAL A 8 28.14 15.75 6.71
CA VAL A 8 26.70 16.08 6.51
C VAL A 8 26.02 15.02 5.63
N ILE A 9 26.24 13.72 5.88
CA ILE A 9 25.56 12.63 5.13
C ILE A 9 24.99 11.52 6.05
N ILE A 10 25.08 11.66 7.38
CA ILE A 10 24.63 10.60 8.32
C ILE A 10 23.29 10.90 9.03
N GLY A 11 22.66 12.04 8.74
CA GLY A 11 21.49 12.52 9.50
C GLY A 11 20.11 12.27 8.91
N VAL A 12 19.92 11.36 7.92
CA VAL A 12 18.58 11.18 7.29
C VAL A 12 18.22 9.72 7.00
N LEU A 13 18.71 8.76 7.78
CA LEU A 13 18.25 7.35 7.72
C LEU A 13 17.20 7.01 8.80
N GLY A 14 16.37 7.98 9.17
CA GLY A 14 15.43 7.85 10.29
C GLY A 14 14.01 8.21 9.94
N SER A 15 13.44 7.77 8.82
CA SER A 15 12.01 8.00 8.52
C SER A 15 11.50 7.06 7.44
N LEU A 16 11.27 5.78 7.73
CA LEU A 16 10.35 4.92 6.94
C LEU A 16 9.82 3.73 7.78
N SER A 17 9.60 3.92 9.08
CA SER A 17 8.57 3.12 9.77
C SER A 17 7.20 3.68 9.38
N ALA A 18 6.90 3.65 8.07
CA ALA A 18 5.53 3.83 7.63
C ALA A 18 4.76 2.66 8.25
N CYS A 19 3.90 2.96 9.21
CA CYS A 19 2.94 2.02 9.75
C CYS A 19 2.12 1.49 8.56
N MET A 20 2.57 0.36 8.02
CA MET A 20 2.09 -0.16 6.74
C MET A 20 0.66 -0.64 7.00
N SER A 21 -0.31 0.18 6.60
CA SER A 21 -1.72 -0.17 6.75
C SER A 21 -2.07 -1.16 5.64
N TYR A 22 -2.68 -2.27 6.02
CA TYR A 22 -3.11 -3.30 5.10
C TYR A 22 -4.59 -3.11 4.79
N TYR A 23 -4.96 -3.31 3.54
CA TYR A 23 -6.32 -3.11 3.06
C TYR A 23 -6.75 -4.30 2.21
N GLN A 24 -7.98 -4.73 2.45
CA GLN A 24 -8.72 -5.60 1.56
C GLN A 24 -9.65 -4.74 0.72
N VAL A 25 -9.53 -4.82 -0.59
CA VAL A 25 -10.49 -4.22 -1.51
C VAL A 25 -11.34 -5.32 -2.10
N THR A 26 -12.63 -5.33 -1.78
CA THR A 26 -13.57 -6.29 -2.32
C THR A 26 -14.31 -5.64 -3.48
N ASP A 27 -14.19 -6.22 -4.67
CA ASP A 27 -14.98 -5.82 -5.83
C ASP A 27 -16.42 -6.29 -5.64
N THR A 28 -17.38 -5.37 -5.56
CA THR A 28 -18.78 -5.72 -5.33
C THR A 28 -19.49 -6.17 -6.60
N VAL A 29 -18.82 -6.08 -7.76
CA VAL A 29 -19.35 -6.51 -9.06
C VAL A 29 -19.10 -8.01 -9.28
N ASN A 30 -17.87 -8.46 -9.08
CA ASN A 30 -17.44 -9.84 -9.31
C ASN A 30 -17.29 -10.64 -8.00
N GLY A 31 -17.32 -9.98 -6.84
CA GLY A 31 -17.10 -10.62 -5.54
C GLY A 31 -15.62 -10.92 -5.24
N THR A 32 -14.70 -10.52 -6.13
CA THR A 32 -13.27 -10.78 -5.98
C THR A 32 -12.67 -9.94 -4.87
N ARG A 33 -11.89 -10.57 -4.00
CA ARG A 33 -11.15 -9.90 -2.93
C ARG A 33 -9.71 -9.67 -3.36
N TYR A 34 -9.26 -8.45 -3.22
CA TYR A 34 -7.90 -8.01 -3.52
C TYR A 34 -7.23 -7.50 -2.27
N TYR A 35 -5.90 -7.61 -2.22
CA TYR A 35 -5.13 -7.23 -1.05
C TYR A 35 -4.08 -6.21 -1.46
N THR A 36 -4.11 -5.05 -0.81
CA THR A 36 -3.18 -3.95 -1.09
C THR A 36 -2.68 -3.30 0.18
N LYS A 37 -1.50 -2.71 0.10
CA LYS A 37 -0.91 -1.90 1.17
C LYS A 37 -1.16 -0.40 0.96
N SER A 38 -1.79 -0.04 -0.16
CA SER A 38 -2.06 1.35 -0.53
C SER A 38 -3.26 1.41 -1.47
N VAL A 39 -4.20 2.30 -1.16
CA VAL A 39 -5.37 2.58 -1.99
C VAL A 39 -5.29 4.04 -2.44
N LYS A 40 -5.49 4.28 -3.73
CA LYS A 40 -5.56 5.63 -4.31
C LYS A 40 -6.98 5.91 -4.77
N GLU A 41 -7.68 6.75 -4.04
CA GLU A 41 -9.02 7.19 -4.38
C GLU A 41 -8.98 8.30 -5.45
N PHE A 42 -9.90 8.23 -6.41
CA PHE A 42 -10.12 9.24 -7.44
C PHE A 42 -11.39 10.03 -7.13
N LYS A 43 -11.44 11.29 -7.57
CA LYS A 43 -12.62 12.16 -7.41
C LYS A 43 -13.90 11.59 -8.03
N SER A 44 -13.78 10.65 -8.97
CA SER A 44 -14.90 9.94 -9.59
C SER A 44 -15.52 8.85 -8.68
N GLY A 45 -14.97 8.60 -7.49
CA GLY A 45 -15.40 7.51 -6.60
C GLY A 45 -14.76 6.15 -6.93
N ALA A 46 -13.86 6.10 -7.91
CA ALA A 46 -13.07 4.91 -8.22
C ALA A 46 -11.83 4.82 -7.32
N VAL A 47 -11.37 3.61 -7.04
CA VAL A 47 -10.08 3.36 -6.41
C VAL A 47 -9.15 2.68 -7.38
N ALA A 48 -7.89 3.12 -7.44
CA ALA A 48 -6.81 2.33 -7.99
C ALA A 48 -5.90 1.83 -6.87
N PHE A 49 -5.52 0.58 -6.96
CA PHE A 49 -4.59 -0.05 -6.04
C PHE A 49 -3.74 -1.05 -6.80
N THR A 50 -2.60 -1.40 -6.20
CA THR A 50 -1.77 -2.48 -6.73
C THR A 50 -2.09 -3.72 -5.93
N ASP A 51 -2.58 -4.74 -6.61
CA ASP A 51 -2.80 -6.04 -5.98
C ASP A 51 -1.45 -6.65 -5.57
N ALA A 52 -1.36 -7.08 -4.31
CA ALA A 52 -0.12 -7.60 -3.76
C ALA A 52 0.15 -9.06 -4.15
N ALA A 53 -0.90 -9.81 -4.53
CA ALA A 53 -0.76 -11.20 -4.95
C ALA A 53 -0.13 -11.29 -6.36
N THR A 54 -0.60 -10.44 -7.28
CA THR A 54 -0.21 -10.45 -8.70
C THR A 54 0.74 -9.32 -9.08
N GLY A 55 0.86 -8.27 -8.25
CA GLY A 55 1.58 -7.04 -8.59
C GLY A 55 0.85 -6.17 -9.63
N SER A 56 -0.35 -6.56 -10.06
CA SER A 56 -1.09 -5.85 -11.11
C SER A 56 -1.80 -4.63 -10.55
N ARG A 57 -1.80 -3.54 -11.33
CA ARG A 57 -2.58 -2.34 -11.01
C ARG A 57 -4.03 -2.55 -11.40
N VAL A 58 -4.91 -2.53 -10.41
CA VAL A 58 -6.36 -2.72 -10.58
C VAL A 58 -7.06 -1.40 -10.28
N MET A 59 -8.12 -1.10 -11.04
CA MET A 59 -8.96 0.07 -10.80
C MET A 59 -10.42 -0.35 -10.73
N LEU A 60 -11.07 -0.10 -9.60
CA LEU A 60 -12.45 -0.50 -9.31
C LEU A 60 -13.32 0.71 -9.04
N GLN A 61 -14.51 0.73 -9.64
CA GLN A 61 -15.50 1.78 -9.40
C GLN A 61 -16.47 1.42 -8.27
N LYS A 62 -16.83 0.15 -8.14
CA LYS A 62 -17.75 -0.36 -7.14
C LYS A 62 -16.99 -1.32 -6.24
N HIS A 63 -16.68 -0.87 -5.04
CA HIS A 63 -15.77 -1.59 -4.16
C HIS A 63 -16.08 -1.31 -2.69
N THR A 64 -15.64 -2.22 -1.84
CA THR A 64 -15.64 -2.06 -0.39
C THR A 64 -14.21 -2.18 0.10
N VAL A 65 -13.70 -1.14 0.76
CA VAL A 65 -12.38 -1.18 1.40
C VAL A 65 -12.56 -1.54 2.86
N THR A 66 -11.89 -2.61 3.30
CA THR A 66 -11.79 -3.01 4.70
C THR A 66 -10.35 -2.93 5.13
N LYS A 67 -10.08 -2.23 6.24
CA LYS A 67 -8.74 -2.19 6.81
C LYS A 67 -8.46 -3.53 7.50
N LEU A 68 -7.32 -4.14 7.18
CA LEU A 68 -6.86 -5.38 7.77
C LEU A 68 -5.72 -5.11 8.74
N ASP A 69 -5.60 -6.00 9.71
CA ASP A 69 -4.40 -6.08 10.52
C ASP A 69 -3.29 -6.85 9.77
N ARG A 70 -2.04 -6.73 10.22
CA ARG A 70 -0.90 -7.37 9.55
C ARG A 70 -1.08 -8.87 9.45
N ASN A 71 -1.61 -9.49 10.53
CA ASN A 71 -1.75 -10.93 10.61
C ASN A 71 -2.81 -11.45 9.62
N GLU A 72 -3.97 -10.78 9.55
CA GLU A 72 -5.06 -11.10 8.62
C GLU A 72 -4.62 -10.95 7.16
N TYR A 73 -3.86 -9.90 6.87
CA TYR A 73 -3.30 -9.70 5.53
C TYR A 73 -2.29 -10.79 5.18
N ALA A 74 -1.40 -11.15 6.11
CA ALA A 74 -0.40 -12.19 5.88
C ALA A 74 -1.03 -13.57 5.66
N ASP A 75 -2.10 -13.89 6.38
CA ASP A 75 -2.89 -15.12 6.17
C ASP A 75 -3.58 -15.12 4.81
N SER A 76 -4.14 -13.97 4.41
CA SER A 76 -4.89 -13.85 3.16
C SER A 76 -4.05 -13.80 1.88
N VAL A 77 -2.79 -13.36 1.96
CA VAL A 77 -1.88 -13.23 0.81
C VAL A 77 -0.97 -14.47 0.65
N ARG A 78 -1.23 -15.53 1.41
CA ARG A 78 -0.43 -16.76 1.44
C ARG A 78 -0.59 -17.64 0.21
#